data_AF-A0A7C4QER7-F1
#
_entry.id   AF-A0A7C4QER7-F1
#
_cell.length_a   1.000
_cell.length_b   1.000
_cell.length_c   1.000
_cell.angle_alpha   90.00
_cell.angle_beta   90.00
_cell.angle_gamma   90.00
#
_symmetry.space_group_name_H-M   'P 1'
#
loop_
_entity.id
_entity.type
_entity.pdbx_description
1 polymer ?
#
loop_
_entity_poly.entity_id
_entity_poly.type
_entity_poly.pdbx_seq_one_letter_code
_entity_poly.pdbx_strand_id
1 'polypeptide(L)'
;MKTRDLEELLSAHADGLNQDQDLAEALLRRRPEHAGRAAPLLSLARQVQGALRPVEPRPAFVAALKAQLAAGEPPTASPAGRPQSTWVWVLAGLGGLISIASAVLIVARLASGGARMTPAKMRTAH
;
A
#
# COMPACT_ATOMS: atom_id res chain seq x y z
N MET A 1 11.43 -25.92 -7.98
CA MET A 1 11.02 -24.51 -7.88
C MET A 1 9.62 -24.47 -7.32
N LYS A 2 9.35 -23.69 -6.26
CA LYS A 2 7.97 -23.54 -5.76
C LYS A 2 7.36 -22.35 -6.50
N THR A 3 6.24 -22.57 -7.18
CA THR A 3 5.53 -21.53 -7.94
C THR A 3 5.19 -20.31 -7.09
N ARG A 4 4.94 -20.53 -5.80
CA ARG A 4 4.62 -19.50 -4.80
C ARG A 4 5.69 -18.41 -4.66
N ASP A 5 6.97 -18.78 -4.72
CA ASP A 5 8.07 -17.81 -4.52
C ASP A 5 8.16 -16.83 -5.70
N LEU A 6 7.84 -17.32 -6.91
CA LEU A 6 7.74 -16.48 -8.11
C LEU A 6 6.48 -15.62 -8.09
N GLU A 7 5.34 -16.17 -7.68
CA GLU A 7 4.08 -15.43 -7.52
C GLU A 7 4.24 -14.28 -6.52
N GLU A 8 4.90 -14.51 -5.39
CA GLU A 8 5.17 -13.48 -4.38
C GLU A 8 6.07 -12.37 -4.93
N LEU A 9 7.12 -12.73 -5.67
CA LEU A 9 8.02 -11.76 -6.31
C LEU A 9 7.27 -10.89 -7.34
N LEU A 10 6.44 -11.50 -8.19
CA LEU A 10 5.64 -10.79 -9.18
C LEU A 10 4.58 -9.88 -8.53
N SER A 11 3.96 -10.35 -7.44
CA SER A 11 2.99 -9.57 -6.67
C SER A 11 3.64 -8.33 -6.06
N ALA A 12 4.80 -8.51 -5.40
CA ALA A 12 5.56 -7.39 -4.82
C ALA A 12 6.00 -6.37 -5.88
N HIS A 13 6.34 -6.82 -7.10
CA HIS A 13 6.65 -5.91 -8.19
C HIS A 13 5.43 -5.14 -8.68
N ALA A 14 4.27 -5.80 -8.83
CA ALA A 14 3.03 -5.16 -9.23
C ALA A 14 2.58 -4.09 -8.23
N ASP A 15 2.73 -4.35 -6.93
CA ASP A 15 2.47 -3.38 -5.87
C ASP A 15 3.38 -2.15 -5.97
N GLY A 16 4.67 -2.37 -6.26
CA GLY A 16 5.62 -1.29 -6.53
C GLY A 16 5.20 -0.45 -7.74
N LEU A 17 4.86 -1.09 -8.86
CA LEU A 17 4.42 -0.39 -10.07
C LEU A 17 3.17 0.45 -9.82
N ASN A 18 2.19 -0.05 -9.07
CA ASN A 18 0.99 0.71 -8.71
C ASN A 18 1.28 1.96 -7.85
N GLN A 19 2.47 2.04 -7.24
CA GLN A 19 2.96 3.17 -6.48
C GLN A 19 4.00 4.00 -7.26
N ASP A 20 4.06 3.83 -8.58
CA ASP A 20 5.05 4.44 -9.48
C ASP A 20 6.52 4.13 -9.12
N GLN A 21 6.76 2.97 -8.49
CA GLN A 21 8.08 2.49 -8.09
C GLN A 21 8.49 1.24 -8.86
N ASP A 22 9.58 1.32 -9.63
CA ASP A 22 10.19 0.12 -10.20
C ASP A 22 11.12 -0.55 -9.17
N LEU A 23 10.68 -1.69 -8.66
CA LEU A 23 11.42 -2.51 -7.69
C LEU A 23 12.15 -3.69 -8.33
N ALA A 24 12.17 -3.82 -9.66
CA ALA A 24 12.68 -5.01 -10.35
C ALA A 24 14.11 -5.36 -9.93
N GLU A 25 15.03 -4.41 -9.95
CA GLU A 25 16.42 -4.67 -9.54
C GLU A 25 16.57 -5.04 -8.05
N ALA A 26 15.76 -4.45 -7.18
CA ALA A 26 15.80 -4.73 -5.75
C ALA A 26 15.28 -6.15 -5.45
N LEU A 27 14.21 -6.56 -6.13
CA LEU A 27 13.61 -7.88 -6.01
C LEU A 27 14.52 -8.97 -6.59
N LEU A 28 15.12 -8.71 -7.76
CA LEU A 28 16.08 -9.62 -8.38
C LEU A 28 17.35 -9.81 -7.53
N ARG A 29 17.84 -8.73 -6.88
CA ARG A 29 18.96 -8.83 -5.94
C ARG A 29 18.63 -9.61 -4.66
N ARG A 30 17.39 -9.51 -4.16
CA ARG A 30 16.94 -10.30 -3.00
C ARG A 30 16.76 -11.79 -3.33
N ARG A 31 16.47 -12.13 -4.58
CA ARG A 31 16.16 -13.48 -5.04
C ARG A 31 16.91 -13.82 -6.35
N PRO A 32 18.25 -13.81 -6.34
CA PRO A 32 19.05 -14.08 -7.55
C PRO A 32 18.75 -15.46 -8.17
N GLU A 33 18.36 -16.43 -7.35
CA GLU A 33 17.95 -17.78 -7.76
C GLU A 33 16.75 -17.80 -8.73
N HIS A 34 15.99 -16.70 -8.81
CA HIS A 34 14.82 -16.57 -9.67
C HIS A 34 15.03 -15.64 -10.85
N ALA A 35 16.20 -15.01 -10.97
CA ALA A 35 16.43 -13.94 -11.93
C ALA A 35 16.17 -14.35 -13.39
N GLY A 36 16.60 -15.55 -13.79
CA GLY A 36 16.43 -16.04 -15.16
C GLY A 36 14.96 -16.19 -15.60
N ARG A 37 14.04 -16.44 -14.66
CA ARG A 37 12.59 -16.57 -14.94
C ARG A 37 11.82 -15.28 -14.63
N ALA A 38 12.21 -14.55 -13.60
CA ALA A 38 11.52 -13.35 -13.16
C ALA A 38 11.83 -12.15 -14.07
N ALA A 39 13.08 -11.94 -14.49
CA ALA A 39 13.49 -10.77 -15.28
C ALA A 39 12.61 -10.48 -16.52
N PRO A 40 12.29 -11.45 -17.40
CA PRO A 40 11.43 -11.17 -18.55
C PRO A 40 9.99 -10.82 -18.13
N LEU A 41 9.47 -11.42 -17.05
CA LEU A 41 8.12 -11.14 -16.56
C LEU A 41 8.01 -9.75 -15.92
N LEU A 42 9.04 -9.32 -15.18
CA LEU A 42 9.12 -7.98 -14.60
C LEU A 42 9.18 -6.92 -15.71
N SER A 43 9.99 -7.16 -16.74
CA SER A 43 10.06 -6.27 -17.91
C SER A 43 8.71 -6.17 -18.63
N LEU A 44 8.03 -7.31 -18.84
CA LEU A 44 6.70 -7.31 -19.45
C LEU A 44 5.69 -6.53 -18.61
N ALA A 45 5.67 -6.71 -17.29
CA ALA A 45 4.76 -6.00 -16.40
C ALA A 45 4.93 -4.47 -16.51
N ARG A 46 6.19 -3.99 -16.61
CA ARG A 46 6.48 -2.57 -16.82
C ARG A 46 5.99 -2.04 -18.17
N GLN A 47 6.17 -2.83 -19.23
CA GLN A 47 5.67 -2.46 -20.57
C GLN A 47 4.15 -2.39 -20.58
N VAL A 48 3.47 -3.37 -19.96
CA VAL A 48 2.01 -3.38 -19.82
C VAL A 48 1.53 -2.17 -19.04
N GLN A 49 2.15 -1.86 -17.90
CA GLN A 49 1.81 -0.68 -17.11
C GLN A 49 1.92 0.61 -17.94
N GLY A 50 3.00 0.78 -18.70
CA GLY A 50 3.18 1.96 -19.56
C GLY A 50 2.19 2.04 -20.73
N ALA A 51 1.65 0.90 -21.18
CA ALA A 51 0.64 0.85 -22.23
C ALA A 51 -0.79 1.10 -21.70
N LEU A 52 -1.02 0.89 -20.41
CA LEU A 52 -2.33 1.07 -19.79
C LEU A 52 -2.57 2.54 -19.45
N ARG A 53 -3.75 3.04 -19.81
CA ARG A 53 -4.21 4.37 -19.41
C ARG A 53 -5.01 4.26 -18.12
N PRO A 54 -4.72 5.07 -17.08
CA PRO A 54 -5.57 5.17 -15.90
C PRO A 54 -7.00 5.56 -16.28
N VAL A 55 -7.98 4.87 -15.71
CA VAL A 55 -9.40 5.13 -15.93
C VAL A 55 -9.98 5.69 -14.64
N GLU A 56 -10.62 6.86 -14.73
CA GLU A 56 -11.33 7.43 -13.60
C GLU A 56 -12.58 6.58 -13.28
N PRO A 57 -12.71 6.03 -12.06
CA PRO A 57 -13.87 5.24 -11.70
C PRO A 57 -15.13 6.13 -11.62
N ARG A 58 -16.29 5.57 -11.97
CA ARG A 58 -17.56 6.31 -11.86
C ARG A 58 -17.87 6.63 -10.40
N PRO A 59 -18.32 7.84 -10.04
CA PRO A 59 -18.62 8.20 -8.65
C PRO A 59 -19.64 7.26 -7.98
N ALA A 60 -20.64 6.81 -8.73
CA ALA A 60 -21.63 5.85 -8.24
C ALA A 60 -21.01 4.49 -7.87
N PHE A 61 -20.00 4.04 -8.63
CA PHE A 61 -19.26 2.81 -8.31
C PHE A 61 -18.49 2.97 -7.00
N VAL A 62 -17.81 4.11 -6.83
CA VAL A 62 -17.06 4.41 -5.59
C VAL A 62 -17.99 4.47 -4.38
N ALA A 63 -19.16 5.09 -4.51
CA ALA A 63 -20.16 5.17 -3.44
C ALA A 63 -20.72 3.79 -3.07
N ALA A 64 -21.07 2.97 -4.06
CA ALA A 64 -21.55 1.60 -3.85
C ALA A 64 -20.49 0.72 -3.17
N LEU A 65 -19.24 0.80 -3.61
CA LEU A 65 -18.13 0.05 -3.02
C LEU A 65 -17.90 0.44 -1.56
N LYS A 66 -17.92 1.74 -1.24
CA LYS A 66 -17.81 2.21 0.15
C LYS A 66 -18.94 1.67 1.03
N ALA A 67 -20.16 1.64 0.52
CA ALA A 67 -21.30 1.10 1.26
C ALA A 67 -21.15 -0.41 1.52
N GLN A 68 -20.69 -1.19 0.54
CA GLN A 68 -20.44 -2.62 0.69
C GLN A 68 -19.34 -2.91 1.73
N LEU A 69 -18.24 -2.16 1.68
CA LEU A 69 -17.14 -2.30 2.64
C LEU A 69 -17.58 -1.91 4.07
N ALA A 70 -18.44 -0.90 4.21
CA ALA A 70 -18.97 -0.49 5.51
C ALA A 70 -20.00 -1.48 6.07
N ALA A 71 -20.76 -2.15 5.21
CA ALA A 71 -21.72 -3.19 5.58
C ALA A 71 -21.04 -4.50 6.04
N GLY A 72 -19.72 -4.64 5.85
CA GLY A 72 -19.00 -5.87 6.13
C GLY A 72 -19.42 -7.03 5.22
N GLU A 73 -20.15 -6.75 4.13
CA GLU A 73 -20.48 -7.75 3.14
C GLU A 73 -19.23 -8.04 2.30
N PRO A 74 -18.67 -9.26 2.36
CA PRO A 74 -17.63 -9.62 1.42
C PRO A 74 -18.21 -9.48 0.00
N PRO A 75 -17.46 -8.90 -0.95
CA PRO A 75 -17.94 -8.83 -2.33
C PRO A 75 -18.31 -10.24 -2.76
N THR A 76 -19.55 -10.45 -3.16
CA THR A 76 -20.07 -11.70 -3.72
C THR A 76 -19.47 -11.90 -5.11
N ALA A 77 -18.16 -12.12 -5.14
CA ALA A 77 -17.41 -12.52 -6.32
C ALA A 77 -17.50 -14.04 -6.47
N SER A 78 -18.49 -14.46 -7.26
CA SER A 78 -18.61 -15.70 -8.05
C SER A 78 -18.73 -17.08 -7.37
N PRO A 79 -19.55 -17.99 -7.94
CA PRO A 79 -19.58 -19.40 -7.56
C PRO A 79 -18.45 -20.14 -8.31
N ALA A 80 -17.28 -20.27 -7.69
CA ALA A 80 -16.31 -21.28 -8.09
C ALA A 80 -15.51 -21.70 -6.86
N GLY A 81 -15.83 -22.89 -6.36
CA GLY A 81 -15.44 -23.36 -5.04
C GLY A 81 -13.94 -23.49 -4.78
N ARG A 82 -13.60 -23.34 -3.50
CA ARG A 82 -12.59 -24.09 -2.75
C ARG A 82 -12.83 -23.82 -1.26
N PRO A 83 -12.78 -24.83 -0.37
CA PRO A 83 -12.94 -24.61 1.06
C PRO A 83 -11.67 -23.94 1.60
N GLN A 84 -11.70 -22.62 1.76
CA GLN A 84 -10.60 -21.85 2.35
C GLN A 84 -10.67 -21.95 3.88
N SER A 85 -9.66 -22.61 4.44
CA SER A 85 -9.40 -22.79 5.86
C SER A 85 -9.46 -21.46 6.64
N THR A 86 -10.15 -21.49 7.78
CA THR A 86 -10.41 -20.41 8.75
C THR A 86 -9.16 -19.74 9.33
N TRP A 87 -7.96 -20.19 8.98
CA TRP A 87 -6.69 -19.69 9.51
C TRP A 87 -6.17 -18.41 8.85
N VAL A 88 -6.73 -17.99 7.71
CA VAL A 88 -6.27 -16.77 7.01
C VAL A 88 -6.71 -15.48 7.72
N TRP A 89 -7.75 -15.53 8.56
CA TRP A 89 -8.26 -14.35 9.28
C TRP A 89 -7.35 -13.85 10.41
N VAL A 90 -6.46 -14.68 10.93
CA VAL A 90 -5.57 -14.29 12.05
C VAL A 90 -4.42 -13.39 11.59
N LEU A 91 -4.02 -13.44 10.32
CA LEU A 91 -2.93 -12.61 9.80
C LEU A 91 -3.37 -11.22 9.30
N ALA A 92 -4.64 -11.06 8.90
CA ALA A 92 -5.17 -9.79 8.41
C ALA A 92 -5.39 -8.72 9.51
N GLY A 93 -5.37 -9.12 10.79
CA GLY A 93 -5.56 -8.22 11.93
C GLY A 93 -4.32 -7.38 12.32
N LEU A 94 -3.12 -7.72 11.86
CA LEU A 94 -1.88 -7.06 12.31
C LEU A 94 -1.41 -5.90 11.41
N GLY A 95 -1.89 -5.80 10.17
CA GLY A 95 -1.45 -4.76 9.21
C GLY A 95 -2.11 -3.39 9.39
N GLY A 96 -3.28 -3.32 10.05
CA GLY A 96 -4.10 -2.11 10.13
C GLY A 96 -3.67 -1.07 11.18
N LEU A 97 -2.86 -1.47 12.18
CA LEU A 97 -2.51 -0.58 13.31
C LEU A 97 -1.35 0.38 13.02
N ILE A 98 -0.54 0.13 11.99
CA ILE A 98 0.61 0.99 11.65
C ILE A 98 0.14 2.31 10.99
N SER A 99 -1.03 2.34 10.35
CA SER A 99 -1.48 3.51 9.57
C SER A 99 -2.07 4.65 10.41
N ILE A 100 -2.53 4.41 11.64
CA ILE A 100 -3.17 5.46 12.47
C ILE A 100 -2.11 6.24 13.27
N ALA A 101 -1.02 5.59 13.69
CA ALA A 101 0.04 6.23 14.47
C ALA A 101 0.83 7.29 13.67
N SER A 102 1.00 7.10 12.35
CA SER A 102 1.74 8.03 11.49
C SER A 102 1.01 9.35 11.24
N ALA A 103 -0.32 9.33 11.11
CA ALA A 103 -1.13 10.53 10.93
C ALA A 103 -1.09 11.45 12.17
N VAL A 104 -1.13 10.87 13.37
CA VAL A 104 -1.09 11.64 14.63
C VAL A 104 0.27 12.30 14.85
N LEU A 105 1.37 11.62 14.49
CA LEU A 105 2.72 12.17 14.66
C LEU A 105 2.98 13.39 13.77
N ILE A 106 2.45 13.38 12.52
CA ILE A 106 2.62 14.50 11.57
C ILE A 106 1.86 15.75 12.05
N VAL A 107 0.63 15.57 12.56
CA VAL A 107 -0.15 16.69 13.11
C VAL A 107 0.49 17.26 14.38
N ALA A 108 0.99 16.40 15.28
CA ALA A 108 1.64 16.84 16.51
C ALA A 108 2.94 17.64 16.24
N ARG A 109 3.74 17.23 15.24
CA ARG A 109 4.96 17.94 14.81
C ARG A 109 4.67 19.31 14.18
N LEU A 110 3.53 19.45 13.51
CA LEU A 110 3.12 20.71 12.89
C LEU A 110 2.56 21.71 13.91
N ALA A 111 1.82 21.21 14.92
CA ALA A 111 1.28 22.03 16.00
C ALA A 111 2.35 22.57 16.97
N SER A 112 3.47 21.85 17.13
CA SER A 112 4.54 22.22 18.08
C SER A 112 5.63 23.14 17.50
N GLY A 113 5.59 23.45 16.20
CA GLY A 113 6.54 24.36 15.54
C GLY A 113 6.21 25.85 15.65
N GLY A 114 5.02 26.23 16.14
CA GLY A 114 4.50 27.61 16.07
C GLY A 114 4.68 28.50 17.30
N ALA A 115 5.23 28.00 18.42
CA ALA A 115 5.25 28.74 19.69
C ALA A 115 6.67 29.09 20.16
N ARG A 116 7.30 30.08 19.51
CA ARG A 116 8.40 30.86 20.10
C ARG A 116 8.26 32.34 19.73
N MET A 117 7.30 33.02 20.36
CA MET A 117 7.38 34.47 20.55
C MET A 117 8.03 34.74 21.91
N THR A 118 9.27 35.20 21.86
CA THR A 118 10.02 35.75 23.00
C THR A 118 9.39 37.05 23.49
N PRO A 119 9.00 37.19 24.78
CA PRO A 119 8.72 38.50 25.34
C PRO A 119 10.03 39.22 25.66
N ALA A 120 10.28 40.33 24.96
CA ALA A 120 11.37 41.24 25.24
C ALA A 120 11.13 41.98 26.57
N LYS A 121 12.18 41.97 27.41
CA LYS A 121 12.28 42.71 28.69
C LYS A 121 11.88 44.18 28.53
N MET A 122 10.95 44.64 29.37
CA MET A 122 10.71 46.06 29.59
C MET A 122 11.11 46.43 31.03
N ARG A 123 11.99 47.42 31.13
CA ARG A 123 12.55 48.01 32.36
C ARG A 123 11.45 48.69 33.17
N THR A 124 11.53 48.59 34.49
CA THR A 124 11.09 49.65 35.40
C THR A 124 12.02 49.67 36.60
N ALA A 125 12.80 50.75 36.68
CA ALA A 125 13.44 51.23 37.89
C ALA A 125 12.43 52.11 38.62
N HIS A 126 12.34 51.99 39.94
CA HIS A 126 12.15 53.09 40.89
C HIS A 126 12.42 52.58 42.31
#